data_AF-A0A953ZBF7-F1
#
_entry.id   AF-A0A953ZBF7-F1
#
_cell.length_a   1.000
_cell.length_b   1.000
_cell.length_c   1.000
_cell.angle_alpha   90.00
_cell.angle_beta   90.00
_cell.angle_gamma   90.00
#
_symmetry.space_group_name_H-M   'P 1'
#
loop_
_entity.id
_entity.type
_entity.pdbx_description
1 polymer ?
#
loop_
_entity_poly.entity_id
_entity_poly.type
_entity_poly.pdbx_seq_one_letter_code
_entity_poly.pdbx_strand_id
1 'polypeptide(L)'
;MDKATTSSVVGTILGLVAGIGGMLLFSPKPADDSGLSNRVTEIARERDDAVSEREKSEAALADASAKQKLAEQTARELADELSKKADAKGDASDAAKALQAKLDKLKAETDEALRQKDARIDKLEGVLDDNGIFEYLSDEEIAARIVELDAAFSTAFTGKDKKAAMQALWDLQKLGPKGYDKSIEVWKKMAEDFGLDPWGEGPGELGLNMQEYVSLISNFGLIEYGLTNPDVDSSFRIAGIYGLPWWSNEDSAKRAELAGNALLRGSGYESVAAVEALKDINDPSSARYLADYVTSNSDNPAARKAAVMVLAQKNTEVAWAAIKDAAESDPDEGVKQAAQGAMQLKDPAVAGVLINFVADESQAALAGIKLGDIMT
;
A
#
# COMPACT_ATOMS: atom_id res chain seq x y z
N MET A 1 10.23 -75.46 -23.60
CA MET A 1 11.07 -76.61 -23.98
C MET A 1 10.16 -77.82 -24.07
N ASP A 2 10.00 -78.36 -25.27
CA ASP A 2 8.97 -79.34 -25.63
C ASP A 2 9.20 -80.72 -24.99
N LYS A 3 8.12 -81.30 -24.46
CA LYS A 3 8.07 -82.69 -23.94
C LYS A 3 8.34 -83.77 -25.00
N ALA A 4 8.55 -83.39 -26.26
CA ALA A 4 8.83 -84.30 -27.36
C ALA A 4 10.31 -84.70 -27.48
N THR A 5 11.26 -83.97 -26.87
CA THR A 5 12.70 -84.22 -27.09
C THR A 5 13.32 -85.15 -26.06
N THR A 6 12.72 -85.31 -24.87
CA THR A 6 13.27 -86.14 -23.79
C THR A 6 12.91 -87.63 -23.92
N SER A 7 11.89 -87.98 -24.71
CA SER A 7 11.50 -89.38 -24.95
C SER A 7 12.35 -90.10 -26.02
N SER A 8 13.19 -89.35 -26.75
CA SER A 8 14.04 -89.87 -27.84
C SER A 8 15.41 -90.38 -27.38
N VAL A 9 15.85 -90.08 -26.15
CA VAL A 9 17.21 -90.43 -25.67
C VAL A 9 17.20 -91.73 -24.85
N VAL A 10 16.06 -92.12 -24.28
CA VAL A 10 15.92 -93.35 -23.48
C VAL A 10 15.52 -94.58 -24.33
N GLY A 11 14.88 -94.37 -25.50
CA GLY A 11 14.55 -95.45 -26.43
C GLY A 11 15.74 -96.06 -27.18
N THR A 12 16.87 -95.37 -27.25
CA THR A 12 18.04 -95.79 -28.04
C THR A 12 19.04 -96.64 -27.25
N ILE A 13 18.95 -96.65 -25.91
CA ILE A 13 19.85 -97.43 -25.04
C ILE A 13 19.33 -98.86 -24.78
N LEU A 14 18.00 -99.09 -24.89
CA LEU A 14 17.40 -100.42 -24.77
C LEU A 14 17.35 -101.21 -26.10
N GLY A 15 17.64 -100.57 -27.25
CA GLY A 15 17.76 -101.23 -28.55
C GLY A 15 19.12 -101.88 -28.83
N LEU A 16 20.15 -101.60 -28.02
CA LEU A 16 21.53 -102.05 -28.28
C LEU A 16 21.95 -103.33 -27.52
N VAL A 17 21.07 -103.92 -26.69
CA VAL A 17 21.36 -105.15 -25.93
C VAL A 17 20.73 -106.41 -26.57
N ALA A 18 19.96 -106.29 -27.65
CA ALA A 18 19.46 -107.43 -28.42
C ALA A 18 20.34 -107.85 -29.62
N GLY A 19 21.53 -107.26 -29.79
CA GLY A 19 22.33 -107.36 -31.03
C GLY A 19 23.73 -107.99 -30.93
N ILE A 20 24.16 -108.49 -29.77
CA ILE A 20 25.48 -109.15 -29.62
C ILE A 20 25.30 -110.43 -28.81
N GLY A 21 24.95 -111.52 -29.50
CA GLY A 21 24.77 -112.84 -28.89
C GLY A 21 24.59 -113.97 -29.90
N GLY A 22 25.10 -113.78 -31.13
CA GLY A 22 25.08 -114.81 -32.17
C GLY A 22 26.37 -114.75 -32.98
N MET A 23 27.36 -115.55 -32.57
CA MET A 23 28.42 -116.18 -33.38
C MET A 23 29.71 -116.33 -32.54
N LEU A 24 29.85 -117.46 -31.86
CA LEU A 24 31.10 -118.22 -31.83
C LEU A 24 30.74 -119.70 -31.64
N LEU A 25 31.02 -120.45 -32.70
CA LEU A 25 30.67 -121.84 -32.95
C LEU A 25 31.79 -122.79 -32.48
N PHE A 26 31.40 -123.98 -32.02
CA PHE A 26 32.11 -125.28 -32.05
C PHE A 26 33.42 -125.51 -31.25
N SER A 27 33.22 -126.16 -30.08
CA SER A 27 33.86 -127.43 -29.62
C SER A 27 35.29 -127.41 -29.01
N PRO A 28 35.73 -128.48 -28.31
CA PRO A 28 35.24 -128.97 -27.02
C PRO A 28 36.38 -129.23 -26.00
N LYS A 29 36.17 -128.96 -24.70
CA LYS A 29 36.70 -129.79 -23.59
C LYS A 29 36.13 -129.32 -22.24
N PRO A 30 35.88 -130.25 -21.30
CA PRO A 30 35.16 -129.97 -20.08
C PRO A 30 36.11 -129.43 -19.01
N ALA A 31 35.76 -128.31 -18.40
CA ALA A 31 36.42 -127.81 -17.20
C ALA A 31 35.41 -127.02 -16.36
N ASP A 32 35.02 -127.65 -15.24
CA ASP A 32 34.57 -127.04 -13.98
C ASP A 32 33.37 -126.07 -14.02
N ASP A 33 32.18 -126.65 -13.87
CA ASP A 33 30.85 -126.04 -13.94
C ASP A 33 30.41 -125.35 -12.62
N SER A 34 31.36 -124.91 -11.80
CA SER A 34 31.09 -124.26 -10.50
C SER A 34 31.13 -122.72 -10.53
N GLY A 35 31.69 -122.12 -11.60
CA GLY A 35 31.81 -120.66 -11.75
C GLY A 35 30.61 -119.96 -12.41
N LEU A 36 29.86 -120.66 -13.28
CA LEU A 36 28.75 -120.08 -14.04
C LEU A 36 27.49 -119.87 -13.18
N SER A 37 27.20 -120.80 -12.25
CA SER A 37 26.09 -120.66 -11.31
C SER A 37 26.28 -119.47 -10.36
N ASN A 38 27.52 -119.24 -9.90
CA ASN A 38 27.85 -118.07 -9.07
C ASN A 38 27.70 -116.76 -9.85
N ARG A 39 28.16 -116.69 -11.11
CA ARG A 39 28.01 -115.48 -11.94
C ARG A 39 26.57 -115.18 -12.34
N VAL A 40 25.73 -116.19 -12.59
CA VAL A 40 24.30 -115.99 -12.85
C VAL A 40 23.57 -115.49 -11.61
N THR A 41 23.95 -115.98 -10.42
CA THR A 41 23.38 -115.52 -9.15
C THR A 41 23.84 -114.10 -8.80
N GLU A 42 25.08 -113.75 -9.11
CA GLU A 42 25.65 -112.40 -8.95
C GLU A 42 24.96 -111.40 -9.89
N ILE A 43 24.77 -111.74 -11.16
CA ILE A 43 24.06 -110.89 -12.14
C ILE A 43 22.57 -110.72 -11.78
N ALA A 44 21.92 -111.77 -11.24
CA ALA A 44 20.54 -111.66 -10.77
C ALA A 44 20.44 -110.70 -9.57
N ARG A 45 21.43 -110.70 -8.69
CA ARG A 45 21.51 -109.80 -7.54
C ARG A 45 21.78 -108.35 -7.95
N GLU A 46 22.72 -108.13 -8.87
CA GLU A 46 22.99 -106.80 -9.45
C GLU A 46 21.77 -106.22 -10.18
N ARG A 47 20.99 -107.08 -10.87
CA ARG A 47 19.73 -106.65 -11.51
C ARG A 47 18.71 -106.20 -10.47
N ASP A 48 18.51 -106.97 -9.41
CA ASP A 48 17.51 -106.66 -8.39
C ASP A 48 17.91 -105.42 -7.58
N ASP A 49 19.20 -105.22 -7.32
CA ASP A 49 19.72 -103.99 -6.71
C ASP A 49 19.52 -102.78 -7.65
N ALA A 50 19.78 -102.92 -8.95
CA ALA A 50 19.55 -101.86 -9.94
C ALA A 50 18.06 -101.50 -10.10
N VAL A 51 17.16 -102.48 -10.01
CA VAL A 51 15.70 -102.23 -10.01
C VAL A 51 15.29 -101.51 -8.73
N SER A 52 15.82 -101.90 -7.57
CA SER A 52 15.55 -101.21 -6.30
C SER A 52 16.07 -99.77 -6.31
N GLU A 53 17.26 -99.51 -6.86
CA GLU A 53 17.78 -98.15 -7.03
C GLU A 53 16.96 -97.33 -8.02
N ARG A 54 16.46 -97.96 -9.09
CA ARG A 54 15.55 -97.32 -10.04
C ARG A 54 14.23 -96.93 -9.40
N GLU A 55 13.62 -97.81 -8.62
CA GLU A 55 12.37 -97.50 -7.90
C GLU A 55 12.58 -96.39 -6.87
N LYS A 56 13.70 -96.38 -6.15
CA LYS A 56 14.07 -95.30 -5.23
C LYS A 56 14.29 -93.97 -5.96
N SER A 57 14.93 -93.99 -7.13
CA SER A 57 15.18 -92.79 -7.92
C SER A 57 13.91 -92.28 -8.62
N GLU A 58 13.01 -93.15 -9.08
CA GLU A 58 11.69 -92.77 -9.59
C GLU A 58 10.80 -92.17 -8.49
N ALA A 59 10.83 -92.73 -7.27
CA ALA A 59 10.13 -92.16 -6.12
C ALA A 59 10.70 -90.79 -5.71
N ALA A 60 12.03 -90.64 -5.72
CA ALA A 60 12.69 -89.35 -5.45
C ALA A 60 12.37 -88.31 -6.53
N LEU A 61 12.26 -88.72 -7.80
CA LEU A 61 11.90 -87.84 -8.91
C LEU A 61 10.44 -87.39 -8.82
N ALA A 62 9.54 -88.27 -8.39
CA ALA A 62 8.13 -87.96 -8.17
C ALA A 62 7.94 -86.97 -7.01
N ASP A 63 8.65 -87.17 -5.89
CA ASP A 63 8.66 -86.25 -4.75
C ASP A 63 9.25 -84.88 -5.13
N ALA A 64 10.36 -84.86 -5.88
CA ALA A 64 10.95 -83.63 -6.40
C ALA A 64 10.00 -82.88 -7.35
N SER A 65 9.29 -83.59 -8.22
CA SER A 65 8.30 -82.98 -9.13
C SER A 65 7.09 -82.43 -8.38
N ALA A 66 6.64 -83.09 -7.31
CA ALA A 66 5.57 -82.60 -6.46
C ALA A 66 5.99 -81.32 -5.70
N LYS A 67 7.21 -81.30 -5.16
CA LYS A 67 7.78 -80.12 -4.50
C LYS A 67 7.98 -78.95 -5.45
N GLN A 68 8.41 -79.22 -6.69
CA GLN A 68 8.52 -78.18 -7.72
C GLN A 68 7.16 -77.56 -8.04
N LYS A 69 6.11 -78.38 -8.23
CA LYS A 69 4.76 -77.86 -8.50
C LYS A 69 4.21 -77.03 -7.35
N LEU A 70 4.46 -77.44 -6.11
CA LEU A 70 4.06 -76.68 -4.92
C LEU A 70 4.79 -75.32 -4.87
N ALA A 71 6.11 -75.32 -5.13
CA ALA A 71 6.89 -74.09 -5.18
C ALA A 71 6.42 -73.14 -6.30
N GLU A 72 6.09 -73.67 -7.48
CA GLU A 72 5.54 -72.88 -8.59
C GLU A 72 4.16 -72.29 -8.26
N GLN A 73 3.32 -73.04 -7.54
CA GLN A 73 2.02 -72.55 -7.08
C GLN A 73 2.17 -71.44 -6.03
N THR A 74 3.01 -71.64 -5.02
CA THR A 74 3.29 -70.62 -4.00
C THR A 74 3.92 -69.36 -4.59
N ALA A 75 4.79 -69.50 -5.60
CA ALA A 75 5.39 -68.36 -6.30
C ALA A 75 4.34 -67.55 -7.10
N ARG A 76 3.34 -68.22 -7.70
CA ARG A 76 2.23 -67.54 -8.38
C ARG A 76 1.31 -66.81 -7.41
N GLU A 77 0.95 -67.44 -6.30
CA GLU A 77 0.12 -66.83 -5.25
C GLU A 77 0.81 -65.58 -4.65
N LEU A 78 2.13 -65.64 -4.41
CA LEU A 78 2.92 -64.50 -3.97
C LEU A 78 3.02 -63.38 -5.03
N ALA A 79 3.15 -63.73 -6.31
CA ALA A 79 3.18 -62.75 -7.40
C ALA A 79 1.85 -62.01 -7.53
N ASP A 80 0.72 -62.71 -7.39
CA ASP A 80 -0.62 -62.12 -7.44
C ASP A 80 -0.88 -61.20 -6.23
N GLU A 81 -0.43 -61.58 -5.02
CA GLU A 81 -0.50 -60.70 -3.84
C GLU A 81 0.37 -59.44 -3.98
N LEU A 82 1.57 -59.58 -4.55
CA LEU A 82 2.47 -58.45 -4.80
C LEU A 82 1.89 -57.49 -5.85
N SER A 83 1.27 -58.00 -6.91
CA SER A 83 0.57 -57.19 -7.90
C SER A 83 -0.57 -56.39 -7.27
N LYS A 84 -1.44 -57.04 -6.48
CA LYS A 84 -2.55 -56.36 -5.78
C LYS A 84 -2.07 -55.27 -4.82
N LYS A 85 -0.95 -55.48 -4.12
CA LYS A 85 -0.35 -54.46 -3.23
C LYS A 85 0.28 -53.31 -4.01
N ALA A 86 0.86 -53.58 -5.19
CA ALA A 86 1.42 -52.54 -6.05
C ALA A 86 0.31 -51.64 -6.62
N ASP A 87 -0.80 -52.23 -7.08
CA ASP A 87 -1.97 -51.50 -7.59
C ASP A 87 -2.60 -50.62 -6.50
N ALA A 88 -2.82 -51.17 -5.30
CA ALA A 88 -3.34 -50.39 -4.17
C ALA A 88 -2.43 -49.23 -3.73
N LYS A 89 -1.10 -49.37 -3.90
CA LYS A 89 -0.14 -48.29 -3.65
C LYS A 89 -0.18 -47.22 -4.74
N GLY A 90 -0.39 -47.62 -6.00
CA GLY A 90 -0.65 -46.71 -7.12
C GLY A 90 -1.89 -45.86 -6.86
N ASP A 91 -3.01 -46.51 -6.55
CA ASP A 91 -4.28 -45.85 -6.24
C ASP A 91 -4.15 -44.90 -5.03
N ALA A 92 -3.45 -45.31 -3.99
CA ALA A 92 -3.21 -44.46 -2.81
C ALA A 92 -2.31 -43.24 -3.14
N SER A 93 -1.29 -43.42 -3.97
CA SER A 93 -0.43 -42.33 -4.46
C SER A 93 -1.24 -41.32 -5.29
N ASP A 94 -2.09 -41.80 -6.18
CA ASP A 94 -2.91 -40.94 -7.03
C ASP A 94 -4.01 -40.23 -6.22
N ALA A 95 -4.60 -40.89 -5.24
CA ALA A 95 -5.50 -40.26 -4.27
C ALA A 95 -4.78 -39.19 -3.43
N ALA A 96 -3.54 -39.44 -2.98
CA ALA A 96 -2.74 -38.46 -2.25
C ALA A 96 -2.40 -37.23 -3.11
N LYS A 97 -2.02 -37.43 -4.38
CA LYS A 97 -1.81 -36.32 -5.34
C LYS A 97 -3.09 -35.54 -5.59
N ALA A 98 -4.24 -36.22 -5.73
CA ALA A 98 -5.53 -35.57 -5.91
C ALA A 98 -5.94 -34.76 -4.67
N LEU A 99 -5.66 -35.26 -3.46
CA LEU A 99 -5.89 -34.53 -2.21
C LEU A 99 -4.94 -33.34 -2.06
N GLN A 100 -3.67 -33.49 -2.42
CA GLN A 100 -2.71 -32.39 -2.40
C GLN A 100 -3.12 -31.28 -3.38
N ALA A 101 -3.53 -31.64 -4.61
CA ALA A 101 -4.05 -30.68 -5.58
C ALA A 101 -5.31 -29.96 -5.09
N LYS A 102 -6.21 -30.67 -4.37
CA LYS A 102 -7.37 -30.04 -3.73
C LYS A 102 -6.97 -29.09 -2.60
N LEU A 103 -5.98 -29.45 -1.79
CA LEU A 103 -5.46 -28.62 -0.70
C LEU A 103 -4.80 -27.34 -1.26
N ASP A 104 -3.98 -27.47 -2.29
CA ASP A 104 -3.32 -26.33 -2.94
C ASP A 104 -4.35 -25.40 -3.60
N LYS A 105 -5.38 -25.98 -4.23
CA LYS A 105 -6.51 -25.21 -4.74
C LYS A 105 -7.25 -24.44 -3.64
N LEU A 106 -7.56 -25.08 -2.52
CA LEU A 106 -8.22 -24.43 -1.38
C LEU A 106 -7.38 -23.31 -0.77
N LYS A 107 -6.06 -23.47 -0.70
CA LYS A 107 -5.15 -22.42 -0.24
C LYS A 107 -5.19 -21.21 -1.17
N ALA A 108 -5.07 -21.44 -2.48
CA ALA A 108 -5.13 -20.36 -3.47
C ALA A 108 -6.48 -19.61 -3.43
N GLU A 109 -7.60 -20.34 -3.30
CA GLU A 109 -8.93 -19.74 -3.13
C GLU A 109 -9.04 -18.93 -1.82
N THR A 110 -8.41 -19.39 -0.73
CA THR A 110 -8.39 -18.69 0.56
C THR A 110 -7.55 -17.41 0.50
N ASP A 111 -6.36 -17.47 -0.11
CA ASP A 111 -5.49 -16.31 -0.27
C ASP A 111 -6.13 -15.23 -1.14
N GLU A 112 -6.81 -15.65 -2.23
CA GLU A 112 -7.55 -14.73 -3.08
C GLU A 112 -8.76 -14.10 -2.35
N ALA A 113 -9.49 -14.90 -1.56
CA ALA A 113 -10.57 -14.38 -0.72
C ALA A 113 -10.07 -13.39 0.34
N LEU A 114 -8.87 -13.58 0.89
CA LEU A 114 -8.24 -12.62 1.81
C LEU A 114 -7.88 -11.32 1.09
N ARG A 115 -7.22 -11.38 -0.07
CA ARG A 115 -6.92 -10.18 -0.87
C ARG A 115 -8.17 -9.39 -1.25
N GLN A 116 -9.25 -10.07 -1.60
CA GLN A 116 -10.53 -9.41 -1.92
C GLN A 116 -11.17 -8.75 -0.69
N LYS A 117 -10.98 -9.33 0.50
CA LYS A 117 -11.42 -8.71 1.75
C LYS A 117 -10.58 -7.47 2.08
N ASP A 118 -9.26 -7.57 1.97
CA ASP A 118 -8.35 -6.44 2.22
C ASP A 118 -8.66 -5.28 1.26
N ALA A 119 -8.77 -5.55 -0.05
CA ALA A 119 -9.16 -4.53 -1.03
C ALA A 119 -10.55 -3.93 -0.77
N ARG A 120 -11.48 -4.71 -0.18
CA ARG A 120 -12.78 -4.20 0.22
C ARG A 120 -12.71 -3.36 1.49
N ILE A 121 -11.84 -3.70 2.44
CA ILE A 121 -11.56 -2.90 3.63
C ILE A 121 -10.95 -1.57 3.18
N ASP A 122 -9.91 -1.57 2.37
CA ASP A 122 -9.29 -0.35 1.83
C ASP A 122 -10.32 0.53 1.11
N LYS A 123 -11.21 -0.09 0.32
CA LYS A 123 -12.30 0.64 -0.35
C LYS A 123 -13.29 1.23 0.64
N LEU A 124 -13.66 0.49 1.69
CA LEU A 124 -14.58 0.97 2.71
C LEU A 124 -13.91 2.07 3.54
N GLU A 125 -12.64 1.93 3.92
CA GLU A 125 -11.85 2.97 4.58
C GLU A 125 -11.78 4.23 3.71
N GLY A 126 -11.53 4.11 2.40
CA GLY A 126 -11.57 5.26 1.50
C GLY A 126 -12.95 5.93 1.44
N VAL A 127 -14.04 5.15 1.36
CA VAL A 127 -15.40 5.69 1.43
C VAL A 127 -15.66 6.35 2.78
N LEU A 128 -15.12 5.81 3.85
CA LEU A 128 -15.32 6.31 5.20
C LEU A 128 -14.52 7.60 5.44
N ASP A 129 -13.29 7.68 4.95
CA ASP A 129 -12.47 8.90 4.90
C ASP A 129 -13.19 10.01 4.11
N ASP A 130 -13.74 9.67 2.94
CA ASP A 130 -14.48 10.60 2.08
C ASP A 130 -15.80 11.07 2.70
N ASN A 131 -16.35 10.33 3.68
CA ASN A 131 -17.63 10.62 4.34
C ASN A 131 -17.49 10.98 5.83
N GLY A 132 -16.30 11.38 6.28
CA GLY A 132 -16.10 11.95 7.61
C GLY A 132 -16.08 10.94 8.76
N ILE A 133 -15.50 9.74 8.56
CA ILE A 133 -15.49 8.69 9.60
C ILE A 133 -14.85 9.13 10.93
N PHE A 134 -13.95 10.11 10.88
CA PHE A 134 -13.32 10.65 12.07
C PHE A 134 -14.31 11.26 13.06
N GLU A 135 -15.53 11.61 12.64
CA GLU A 135 -16.62 12.01 13.53
C GLU A 135 -17.14 10.88 14.44
N TYR A 136 -16.88 9.61 14.07
CA TYR A 136 -17.36 8.42 14.79
C TYR A 136 -16.29 7.74 15.65
N LEU A 137 -15.03 8.20 15.58
CA LEU A 137 -13.99 7.68 16.46
C LEU A 137 -14.22 8.13 17.90
N SER A 138 -13.97 7.22 18.84
CA SER A 138 -13.93 7.56 20.27
C SER A 138 -12.77 8.51 20.59
N ASP A 139 -12.85 9.18 21.74
CA ASP A 139 -11.77 10.06 22.22
C ASP A 139 -10.46 9.31 22.37
N GLU A 140 -10.51 8.06 22.85
CA GLU A 140 -9.35 7.19 23.00
C GLU A 140 -8.73 6.82 21.66
N GLU A 141 -9.54 6.52 20.64
CA GLU A 141 -9.07 6.22 19.29
C GLU A 141 -8.43 7.43 18.63
N ILE A 142 -9.05 8.62 18.76
CA ILE A 142 -8.49 9.86 18.24
C ILE A 142 -7.15 10.16 18.92
N ALA A 143 -7.06 10.04 20.24
CA ALA A 143 -5.82 10.24 20.97
C ALA A 143 -4.71 9.26 20.53
N ALA A 144 -5.06 7.99 20.31
CA ALA A 144 -4.12 7.00 19.80
C ALA A 144 -3.61 7.34 18.39
N ARG A 145 -4.51 7.80 17.50
CA ARG A 145 -4.16 8.23 16.13
C ARG A 145 -3.29 9.49 16.11
N ILE A 146 -3.54 10.45 17.01
CA ILE A 146 -2.67 11.63 17.16
C ILE A 146 -1.24 11.20 17.47
N VAL A 147 -1.05 10.27 18.42
CA VAL A 147 0.29 9.78 18.79
C VAL A 147 0.97 9.05 17.63
N GLU A 148 0.23 8.20 16.91
CA GLU A 148 0.74 7.47 15.74
C GLU A 148 1.18 8.43 14.62
N LEU A 149 0.33 9.39 14.27
CA LEU A 149 0.60 10.33 13.18
C LEU A 149 1.71 11.34 13.53
N ASP A 150 1.82 11.77 14.80
CA ASP A 150 2.93 12.61 15.27
C ASP A 150 4.28 11.86 15.19
N ALA A 151 4.28 10.56 15.53
CA ALA A 151 5.47 9.72 15.39
C ALA A 151 5.83 9.48 13.90
N ALA A 152 4.83 9.28 13.04
CA ALA A 152 5.02 9.15 11.59
C ALA A 152 5.59 10.45 10.99
N PHE A 153 5.02 11.60 11.34
CA PHE A 153 5.53 12.91 10.96
C PHE A 153 6.98 13.09 11.43
N SER A 154 7.28 12.86 12.70
CA SER A 154 8.62 13.06 13.27
C SER A 154 9.68 12.19 12.58
N THR A 155 9.32 10.94 12.27
CA THR A 155 10.19 10.01 11.53
C THR A 155 10.43 10.51 10.10
N ALA A 156 9.36 10.90 9.39
CA ALA A 156 9.44 11.40 8.02
C ALA A 156 10.22 12.71 7.93
N PHE A 157 9.93 13.66 8.82
CA PHE A 157 10.58 14.97 8.87
C PHE A 157 12.08 14.85 9.16
N THR A 158 12.48 14.04 10.15
CA THR A 158 13.90 13.77 10.44
C THR A 158 14.59 13.04 9.28
N GLY A 159 13.87 12.12 8.63
CA GLY A 159 14.34 11.42 7.43
C GLY A 159 14.34 12.26 6.16
N LYS A 160 13.88 13.53 6.22
CA LYS A 160 13.70 14.43 5.06
C LYS A 160 12.77 13.85 3.99
N ASP A 161 11.84 13.00 4.39
CA ASP A 161 10.79 12.47 3.52
C ASP A 161 9.62 13.46 3.48
N LYS A 162 9.71 14.41 2.55
CA LYS A 162 8.69 15.43 2.30
C LYS A 162 7.28 14.85 2.15
N LYS A 163 7.15 13.80 1.34
CA LYS A 163 5.83 13.26 0.99
C LYS A 163 5.18 12.63 2.23
N ALA A 164 5.93 11.84 2.98
CA ALA A 164 5.42 11.22 4.20
C ALA A 164 5.12 12.26 5.29
N ALA A 165 5.93 13.31 5.42
CA ALA A 165 5.70 14.38 6.39
C ALA A 165 4.40 15.17 6.08
N MET A 166 4.20 15.55 4.81
CA MET A 166 2.96 16.22 4.38
C MET A 166 1.74 15.31 4.58
N GLN A 167 1.85 14.03 4.23
CA GLN A 167 0.76 13.07 4.39
C GLN A 167 0.35 12.93 5.86
N ALA A 168 1.31 12.79 6.77
CA ALA A 168 1.03 12.71 8.21
C ALA A 168 0.34 13.98 8.74
N LEU A 169 0.76 15.17 8.29
CA LEU A 169 0.08 16.43 8.62
C LEU A 169 -1.37 16.43 8.11
N TRP A 170 -1.61 16.04 6.86
CA TRP A 170 -2.96 16.01 6.31
C TRP A 170 -3.86 15.00 7.01
N ASP A 171 -3.33 13.83 7.39
CA ASP A 171 -4.09 12.84 8.13
C ASP A 171 -4.42 13.30 9.56
N LEU A 172 -3.54 14.10 10.20
CA LEU A 172 -3.86 14.77 11.47
C LEU A 172 -5.04 15.73 11.31
N GLN A 173 -5.12 16.47 10.21
CA GLN A 173 -6.22 17.41 9.95
C GLN A 173 -7.56 16.70 9.74
N LYS A 174 -7.55 15.48 9.22
CA LYS A 174 -8.77 14.68 9.06
C LYS A 174 -9.39 14.26 10.40
N LEU A 175 -8.60 14.21 11.49
CA LEU A 175 -9.11 13.93 12.84
C LEU A 175 -10.03 15.03 13.40
N GLY A 176 -10.17 16.15 12.68
CA GLY A 176 -11.10 17.23 13.03
C GLY A 176 -10.65 18.02 14.28
N PRO A 177 -11.59 18.69 14.98
CA PRO A 177 -11.29 19.60 16.08
C PRO A 177 -10.35 19.05 17.16
N LYS A 178 -10.42 17.75 17.44
CA LYS A 178 -9.58 17.10 18.46
C LYS A 178 -8.13 16.89 18.01
N GLY A 179 -7.86 16.87 16.69
CA GLY A 179 -6.50 16.76 16.13
C GLY A 179 -5.89 18.09 15.71
N TYR A 180 -6.65 19.19 15.73
CA TYR A 180 -6.21 20.47 15.18
C TYR A 180 -5.03 21.08 15.93
N ASP A 181 -4.98 21.00 17.27
CA ASP A 181 -3.84 21.52 18.04
C ASP A 181 -2.52 20.86 17.60
N LYS A 182 -2.52 19.52 17.47
CA LYS A 182 -1.34 18.80 16.99
C LYS A 182 -1.04 19.13 15.53
N SER A 183 -2.08 19.30 14.70
CA SER A 183 -1.91 19.67 13.29
C SER A 183 -1.22 21.02 13.14
N ILE A 184 -1.57 22.01 13.98
CA ILE A 184 -0.93 23.34 14.01
C ILE A 184 0.51 23.23 14.51
N GLU A 185 0.79 22.43 15.54
CA GLU A 185 2.14 22.19 16.03
C GLU A 185 3.05 21.62 14.92
N VAL A 186 2.55 20.63 14.18
CA VAL A 186 3.26 19.98 13.07
C VAL A 186 3.42 20.94 11.89
N TRP A 187 2.36 21.67 11.53
CA TRP A 187 2.41 22.71 10.50
C TRP A 187 3.50 23.74 10.80
N LYS A 188 3.61 24.20 12.06
CA LYS A 188 4.59 25.21 12.48
C LYS A 188 6.03 24.72 12.23
N LYS A 189 6.34 23.47 12.57
CA LYS A 189 7.66 22.87 12.30
C LYS A 189 7.99 22.86 10.80
N MET A 190 7.01 22.57 9.95
CA MET A 190 7.20 22.59 8.48
C MET A 190 7.33 24.02 7.93
N ALA A 191 6.58 24.98 8.47
CA ALA A 191 6.67 26.39 8.11
C ALA A 191 8.03 27.00 8.50
N GLU A 192 8.52 26.67 9.70
CA GLU A 192 9.83 27.08 10.19
C GLU A 192 10.97 26.51 9.33
N ASP A 193 10.85 25.27 8.83
CA ASP A 193 11.81 24.70 7.88
C ASP A 193 11.79 25.39 6.51
N PHE A 194 10.60 25.77 6.01
CA PHE A 194 10.45 26.40 4.70
C PHE A 194 11.13 27.78 4.61
N GLY A 195 11.06 28.60 5.65
CA GLY A 195 11.83 29.85 5.75
C GLY A 195 11.28 31.06 4.99
N LEU A 196 10.03 31.46 5.22
CA LEU A 196 9.52 32.77 4.79
C LEU A 196 9.76 33.81 5.88
N ASP A 197 10.36 34.98 5.65
CA ASP A 197 10.35 36.10 6.63
C ASP A 197 8.97 36.82 6.63
N PRO A 198 8.38 37.28 7.76
CA PRO A 198 8.77 37.22 9.19
C PRO A 198 8.66 35.86 9.90
N TRP A 199 8.51 34.78 9.15
CA TRP A 199 8.14 33.41 9.58
C TRP A 199 9.32 32.44 9.71
N GLY A 200 10.54 32.80 9.27
CA GLY A 200 11.78 32.03 9.40
C GLY A 200 12.80 32.24 8.27
N GLU A 201 14.08 31.97 8.55
CA GLU A 201 15.17 31.70 7.59
C GLU A 201 15.50 30.20 7.61
N GLY A 202 14.45 29.38 7.57
CA GLY A 202 14.51 27.93 7.70
C GLY A 202 15.56 27.29 6.80
N PRO A 203 16.20 26.20 7.24
CA PRO A 203 17.25 25.55 6.47
C PRO A 203 16.75 24.92 5.16
N GLY A 204 15.42 24.85 4.95
CA GLY A 204 14.79 24.32 3.74
C GLY A 204 15.06 22.83 3.56
N GLU A 205 15.26 22.08 4.65
CA GLU A 205 15.76 20.70 4.59
C GLU A 205 14.72 19.74 4.02
N LEU A 206 13.43 20.03 4.20
CA LEU A 206 12.34 19.23 3.63
C LEU A 206 12.17 19.50 2.13
N GLY A 207 12.71 20.60 1.61
CA GLY A 207 12.63 20.95 0.18
C GLY A 207 11.19 21.18 -0.30
N LEU A 208 10.37 21.81 0.55
CA LEU A 208 9.05 22.31 0.15
C LEU A 208 9.24 23.43 -0.88
N ASN A 209 8.41 23.43 -1.92
CA ASN A 209 8.22 24.61 -2.76
C ASN A 209 7.04 25.45 -2.23
N MET A 210 6.85 26.65 -2.79
CA MET A 210 5.79 27.56 -2.35
C MET A 210 4.38 26.94 -2.48
N GLN A 211 4.11 26.18 -3.55
CA GLN A 211 2.81 25.53 -3.75
C GLN A 211 2.54 24.44 -2.70
N GLU A 212 3.57 23.69 -2.32
CA GLU A 212 3.49 22.67 -1.25
C GLU A 212 3.35 23.32 0.12
N TYR A 213 4.02 24.45 0.36
CA TYR A 213 3.88 25.22 1.59
C TYR A 213 2.46 25.75 1.79
N VAL A 214 1.87 26.38 0.76
CA VAL A 214 0.50 26.91 0.87
C VAL A 214 -0.56 25.80 0.95
N SER A 215 -0.23 24.56 0.57
CA SER A 215 -1.12 23.39 0.68
C SER A 215 -0.96 22.60 1.97
N LEU A 216 -0.07 23.03 2.89
CA LEU A 216 0.06 22.40 4.21
C LEU A 216 -1.24 22.47 5.00
N ILE A 217 -2.06 23.51 4.80
CA ILE A 217 -3.42 23.60 5.35
C ILE A 217 -4.38 23.05 4.29
N SER A 218 -4.94 21.86 4.52
CA SER A 218 -5.79 21.14 3.57
C SER A 218 -7.24 21.00 4.04
N ASN A 219 -7.57 21.52 5.22
CA ASN A 219 -8.91 21.47 5.78
C ASN A 219 -9.40 22.88 6.21
N PHE A 220 -10.56 23.31 5.73
CA PHE A 220 -11.11 24.63 6.08
C PHE A 220 -11.46 24.75 7.57
N GLY A 221 -11.95 23.67 8.19
CA GLY A 221 -12.23 23.65 9.63
C GLY A 221 -10.99 23.91 10.49
N LEU A 222 -9.79 23.54 10.04
CA LEU A 222 -8.54 23.90 10.70
C LEU A 222 -8.30 25.42 10.67
N ILE A 223 -8.63 26.08 9.55
CA ILE A 223 -8.56 27.55 9.44
C ILE A 223 -9.57 28.19 10.39
N GLU A 224 -10.81 27.73 10.40
CA GLU A 224 -11.83 28.24 11.32
C GLU A 224 -11.38 28.12 12.78
N TYR A 225 -10.86 26.96 13.16
CA TYR A 225 -10.30 26.74 14.48
C TYR A 225 -9.14 27.70 14.78
N GLY A 226 -8.16 27.79 13.88
CA GLY A 226 -6.99 28.64 14.03
C GLY A 226 -7.35 30.12 14.20
N LEU A 227 -8.31 30.62 13.43
CA LEU A 227 -8.73 32.02 13.46
C LEU A 227 -9.66 32.36 14.63
N THR A 228 -10.33 31.38 15.22
CA THR A 228 -11.27 31.61 16.32
C THR A 228 -10.65 31.34 17.69
N ASN A 229 -9.61 30.50 17.78
CA ASN A 229 -8.91 30.20 19.01
C ASN A 229 -7.80 31.23 19.32
N PRO A 230 -7.88 31.98 20.44
CA PRO A 230 -6.87 32.98 20.81
C PRO A 230 -5.52 32.38 21.19
N ASP A 231 -5.47 31.11 21.60
CA ASP A 231 -4.24 30.43 22.05
C ASP A 231 -3.38 29.93 20.88
N VAL A 232 -3.91 29.98 19.65
CA VAL A 232 -3.18 29.60 18.44
C VAL A 232 -2.07 30.63 18.16
N ASP A 233 -0.95 30.15 17.62
CA ASP A 233 0.16 31.03 17.28
C ASP A 233 -0.26 32.07 16.23
N SER A 234 0.16 33.33 16.39
CA SER A 234 -0.14 34.40 15.42
C SER A 234 0.31 34.02 14.02
N SER A 235 1.33 33.18 13.93
CA SER A 235 1.82 32.73 12.65
C SER A 235 0.79 31.88 11.89
N PHE A 236 0.26 30.87 12.54
CA PHE A 236 -0.79 30.06 11.93
C PHE A 236 -2.01 30.92 11.54
N ARG A 237 -2.39 31.89 12.39
CA ARG A 237 -3.50 32.81 12.08
C ARG A 237 -3.27 33.59 10.79
N ILE A 238 -2.12 34.22 10.64
CA ILE A 238 -1.82 35.02 9.45
C ILE A 238 -1.75 34.15 8.19
N ALA A 239 -1.16 32.95 8.27
CA ALA A 239 -1.19 31.99 7.17
C ALA A 239 -2.62 31.58 6.80
N GLY A 240 -3.46 31.31 7.81
CA GLY A 240 -4.89 31.03 7.63
C GLY A 240 -5.64 32.18 6.97
N ILE A 241 -5.39 33.42 7.40
CA ILE A 241 -5.98 34.65 6.82
C ILE A 241 -5.62 34.79 5.34
N TYR A 242 -4.33 34.67 4.98
CA TYR A 242 -3.90 34.73 3.58
C TYR A 242 -4.45 33.60 2.72
N GLY A 243 -4.78 32.46 3.33
CA GLY A 243 -5.44 31.34 2.67
C GLY A 243 -6.89 31.61 2.33
N LEU A 244 -7.63 32.38 3.14
CA LEU A 244 -9.09 32.56 3.02
C LEU A 244 -9.60 32.89 1.61
N PRO A 245 -9.01 33.82 0.83
CA PRO A 245 -9.51 34.13 -0.52
C PRO A 245 -9.57 32.92 -1.46
N TRP A 246 -8.69 31.94 -1.25
CA TRP A 246 -8.46 30.81 -2.14
C TRP A 246 -9.33 29.57 -1.83
N TRP A 247 -10.08 29.58 -0.72
CA TRP A 247 -11.08 28.55 -0.39
C TRP A 247 -12.39 28.78 -1.15
N SER A 248 -12.33 28.73 -2.48
CA SER A 248 -13.46 29.09 -3.35
C SER A 248 -14.64 28.11 -3.29
N ASN A 249 -14.42 26.91 -2.75
CA ASN A 249 -15.46 25.91 -2.48
C ASN A 249 -16.28 26.24 -1.21
N GLU A 250 -15.80 27.19 -0.39
CA GLU A 250 -16.45 27.60 0.85
C GLU A 250 -17.25 28.89 0.67
N ASP A 251 -18.28 29.06 1.50
CA ASP A 251 -19.18 30.20 1.47
C ASP A 251 -18.42 31.54 1.60
N SER A 252 -18.65 32.47 0.67
CA SER A 252 -17.92 33.75 0.64
C SER A 252 -18.23 34.61 1.85
N ALA A 253 -19.46 34.57 2.36
CA ALA A 253 -19.87 35.35 3.53
C ALA A 253 -19.18 34.81 4.78
N LYS A 254 -19.05 33.49 4.91
CA LYS A 254 -18.29 32.86 6.00
C LYS A 254 -16.81 33.25 5.99
N ARG A 255 -16.17 33.23 4.81
CA ARG A 255 -14.77 33.63 4.67
C ARG A 255 -14.57 35.11 4.98
N ALA A 256 -15.48 35.98 4.53
CA ALA A 256 -15.47 37.40 4.85
C ALA A 256 -15.67 37.64 6.35
N GLU A 257 -16.57 36.89 7.00
CA GLU A 257 -16.77 36.93 8.46
C GLU A 257 -15.49 36.56 9.22
N LEU A 258 -14.81 35.47 8.84
CA LEU A 258 -13.56 35.06 9.48
C LEU A 258 -12.48 36.13 9.35
N ALA A 259 -12.27 36.67 8.15
CA ALA A 259 -11.31 37.74 7.91
C ALA A 259 -11.70 39.04 8.65
N GLY A 260 -12.97 39.41 8.67
CA GLY A 260 -13.48 40.57 9.40
C GLY A 260 -13.29 40.46 10.92
N ASN A 261 -13.61 39.30 11.49
CA ASN A 261 -13.39 39.02 12.91
C ASN A 261 -11.90 38.98 13.27
N ALA A 262 -11.03 38.50 12.36
CA ALA A 262 -9.59 38.57 12.52
C ALA A 262 -9.09 40.03 12.46
N LEU A 263 -9.62 40.84 11.54
CA LEU A 263 -9.28 42.27 11.43
C LEU A 263 -9.59 43.05 12.72
N LEU A 264 -10.77 42.81 13.31
CA LEU A 264 -11.24 43.52 14.51
C LEU A 264 -10.49 43.11 15.79
N ARG A 265 -9.97 41.87 15.87
CA ARG A 265 -9.26 41.35 17.05
C ARG A 265 -7.74 41.39 16.91
N GLY A 266 -7.25 41.35 15.67
CA GLY A 266 -5.83 41.29 15.36
C GLY A 266 -5.12 42.60 15.65
N SER A 267 -3.79 42.51 15.76
CA SER A 267 -2.90 43.66 15.91
C SER A 267 -1.69 43.52 14.99
N GLY A 268 -0.99 44.63 14.75
CA GLY A 268 0.21 44.64 13.91
C GLY A 268 -0.03 44.07 12.52
N TYR A 269 0.77 43.08 12.13
CA TYR A 269 0.72 42.48 10.80
C TYR A 269 -0.54 41.62 10.57
N GLU A 270 -1.15 41.08 11.63
CA GLU A 270 -2.39 40.27 11.51
C GLU A 270 -3.54 41.08 10.94
N SER A 271 -3.69 42.34 11.37
CA SER A 271 -4.69 43.25 10.80
C SER A 271 -4.42 43.55 9.32
N VAL A 272 -3.16 43.71 8.92
CA VAL A 272 -2.79 43.98 7.52
C VAL A 272 -3.11 42.77 6.64
N ALA A 273 -2.78 41.56 7.11
CA ALA A 273 -3.15 40.32 6.42
C ALA A 273 -4.67 40.21 6.24
N ALA A 274 -5.45 40.57 7.28
CA ALA A 274 -6.91 40.52 7.22
C ALA A 274 -7.50 41.53 6.21
N VAL A 275 -6.91 42.72 6.11
CA VAL A 275 -7.28 43.71 5.09
C VAL A 275 -7.03 43.17 3.68
N GLU A 276 -5.87 42.56 3.42
CA GLU A 276 -5.57 41.95 2.11
C GLU A 276 -6.49 40.76 1.81
N ALA A 277 -6.82 39.93 2.79
CA ALA A 277 -7.79 38.86 2.60
C ALA A 277 -9.18 39.42 2.20
N LEU A 278 -9.66 40.45 2.90
CA LEU A 278 -10.95 41.09 2.60
C LEU A 278 -10.98 41.78 1.23
N LYS A 279 -9.83 42.26 0.73
CA LYS A 279 -9.67 42.78 -0.63
C LYS A 279 -10.01 41.73 -1.68
N ASP A 280 -9.48 40.52 -1.52
CA ASP A 280 -9.59 39.45 -2.51
C ASP A 280 -10.87 38.60 -2.35
N ILE A 281 -11.50 38.62 -1.17
CA ILE A 281 -12.82 37.99 -0.97
C ILE A 281 -13.91 38.83 -1.66
N ASN A 282 -14.56 38.21 -2.65
CA ASN A 282 -15.70 38.80 -3.38
C ASN A 282 -17.02 38.61 -2.61
N ASP A 283 -17.13 39.26 -1.46
CA ASP A 283 -18.35 39.32 -0.66
C ASP A 283 -18.71 40.78 -0.33
N PRO A 284 -19.98 41.21 -0.46
CA PRO A 284 -20.39 42.57 -0.13
C PRO A 284 -20.10 42.97 1.33
N SER A 285 -20.10 42.00 2.26
CA SER A 285 -19.82 42.27 3.68
C SER A 285 -18.36 42.68 3.93
N SER A 286 -17.43 42.34 3.03
CA SER A 286 -16.01 42.74 3.17
C SER A 286 -15.84 44.25 3.25
N ALA A 287 -16.62 45.02 2.48
CA ALA A 287 -16.58 46.48 2.53
C ALA A 287 -17.08 47.01 3.88
N ARG A 288 -18.04 46.33 4.51
CA ARG A 288 -18.56 46.70 5.82
C ARG A 288 -17.54 46.46 6.93
N TYR A 289 -16.89 45.29 6.96
CA TYR A 289 -15.84 45.00 7.93
C TYR A 289 -14.69 46.00 7.86
N LEU A 290 -14.26 46.36 6.66
CA LEU A 290 -13.22 47.38 6.44
C LEU A 290 -13.67 48.77 6.90
N ALA A 291 -14.92 49.16 6.61
CA ALA A 291 -15.49 50.44 7.04
C ALA A 291 -15.60 50.54 8.58
N ASP A 292 -16.12 49.49 9.22
CA ASP A 292 -16.21 49.40 10.68
C ASP A 292 -14.80 49.48 11.31
N TYR A 293 -13.80 48.84 10.71
CA TYR A 293 -12.42 48.91 11.18
C TYR A 293 -11.81 50.31 11.08
N VAL A 294 -11.94 50.98 9.93
CA VAL A 294 -11.42 52.34 9.73
C VAL A 294 -12.06 53.32 10.73
N THR A 295 -13.38 53.27 10.88
CA THR A 295 -14.14 54.18 11.77
C THR A 295 -13.93 53.92 13.26
N SER A 296 -13.51 52.70 13.64
CA SER A 296 -13.22 52.36 15.03
C SER A 296 -12.00 53.09 15.62
N ASN A 297 -11.17 53.74 14.79
CA ASN A 297 -9.91 54.36 15.19
C ASN A 297 -8.98 53.39 15.95
N SER A 298 -8.94 52.12 15.54
CA SER A 298 -8.05 51.09 16.11
C SER A 298 -6.59 51.53 16.18
N ASP A 299 -5.76 51.01 17.08
CA ASP A 299 -4.37 51.47 17.30
C ASP A 299 -3.35 51.10 16.19
N ASN A 300 -3.80 50.71 14.99
CA ASN A 300 -2.93 50.29 13.89
C ASN A 300 -3.10 51.18 12.63
N PRO A 301 -2.42 52.34 12.57
CA PRO A 301 -2.50 53.24 11.42
C PRO A 301 -2.13 52.59 10.09
N ALA A 302 -1.16 51.67 10.07
CA ALA A 302 -0.75 51.00 8.84
C ALA A 302 -1.88 50.14 8.25
N ALA A 303 -2.57 49.36 9.09
CA ALA A 303 -3.73 48.58 8.66
C ALA A 303 -4.92 49.46 8.29
N ARG A 304 -5.19 50.56 9.03
CA ARG A 304 -6.27 51.51 8.65
C ARG A 304 -5.99 52.16 7.30
N LYS A 305 -4.74 52.56 7.04
CA LYS A 305 -4.31 53.10 5.74
C LYS A 305 -4.52 52.09 4.61
N ALA A 306 -4.12 50.82 4.82
CA ALA A 306 -4.37 49.76 3.84
C ALA A 306 -5.89 49.56 3.61
N ALA A 307 -6.69 49.55 4.69
CA ALA A 307 -8.14 49.40 4.60
C ALA A 307 -8.80 50.52 3.79
N VAL A 308 -8.36 51.78 3.94
CA VAL A 308 -8.80 52.91 3.11
C VAL A 308 -8.54 52.65 1.62
N MET A 309 -7.36 52.15 1.27
CA MET A 309 -7.03 51.83 -0.14
C MET A 309 -7.89 50.70 -0.68
N VAL A 310 -8.17 49.67 0.12
CA VAL A 310 -9.04 48.56 -0.27
C VAL A 310 -10.50 49.02 -0.40
N LEU A 311 -11.00 49.85 0.51
CA LEU A 311 -12.34 50.43 0.45
C LEU A 311 -12.56 51.20 -0.86
N ALA A 312 -11.56 51.98 -1.29
CA ALA A 312 -11.62 52.70 -2.57
C ALA A 312 -11.76 51.76 -3.77
N GLN A 313 -11.11 50.59 -3.72
CA GLN A 313 -11.23 49.54 -4.75
C GLN A 313 -12.59 48.84 -4.71
N LYS A 314 -13.18 48.63 -3.52
CA LYS A 314 -14.51 48.04 -3.38
C LYS A 314 -15.61 48.94 -3.94
N ASN A 315 -15.41 50.26 -3.95
CA ASN A 315 -16.27 51.25 -4.61
C ASN A 315 -17.77 51.14 -4.25
N THR A 316 -18.07 51.00 -2.96
CA THR A 316 -19.45 50.96 -2.45
C THR A 316 -19.81 52.25 -1.72
N GLU A 317 -21.10 52.51 -1.54
CA GLU A 317 -21.57 53.69 -0.78
C GLU A 317 -21.02 53.69 0.66
N VAL A 318 -21.06 52.53 1.33
CA VAL A 318 -20.48 52.33 2.67
C VAL A 318 -18.98 52.61 2.68
N ALA A 319 -18.25 52.16 1.68
CA ALA A 319 -16.81 52.40 1.57
C ALA A 319 -16.50 53.89 1.45
N TRP A 320 -17.21 54.62 0.58
CA TRP A 320 -17.00 56.06 0.41
C TRP A 320 -17.41 56.87 1.63
N ALA A 321 -18.43 56.44 2.38
CA ALA A 321 -18.80 57.08 3.63
C ALA A 321 -17.68 56.97 4.67
N ALA A 322 -17.09 55.78 4.83
CA ALA A 322 -15.97 55.56 5.76
C ALA A 322 -14.69 56.30 5.33
N ILE A 323 -14.38 56.32 4.03
CA ILE A 323 -13.23 57.09 3.50
C ILE A 323 -13.41 58.59 3.78
N LYS A 324 -14.62 59.13 3.57
CA LYS A 324 -14.90 60.54 3.87
C LYS A 324 -14.69 60.86 5.34
N ASP A 325 -15.22 60.03 6.23
CA ASP A 325 -15.07 60.20 7.69
C ASP A 325 -13.59 60.21 8.12
N ALA A 326 -12.80 59.26 7.60
CA ALA A 326 -11.35 59.20 7.85
C ALA A 326 -10.60 60.43 7.31
N ALA A 327 -10.98 60.92 6.12
CA ALA A 327 -10.37 62.11 5.51
C ALA A 327 -10.60 63.39 6.32
N GLU A 328 -11.72 63.46 7.06
CA GLU A 328 -12.09 64.61 7.90
C GLU A 328 -11.50 64.48 9.31
N SER A 329 -11.49 63.27 9.88
CA SER A 329 -11.38 63.11 11.33
C SER A 329 -10.37 62.06 11.83
N ASP A 330 -9.71 61.28 10.96
CA ASP A 330 -8.77 60.25 11.45
C ASP A 330 -7.63 60.92 12.26
N PRO A 331 -7.29 60.37 13.45
CA PRO A 331 -6.25 60.93 14.31
C PRO A 331 -4.83 60.75 13.74
N ASP A 332 -4.62 59.75 12.87
CA ASP A 332 -3.35 59.55 12.19
C ASP A 332 -3.31 60.32 10.86
N GLU A 333 -2.30 61.17 10.72
CA GLU A 333 -2.13 62.02 9.55
C GLU A 333 -1.88 61.21 8.26
N GLY A 334 -1.21 60.06 8.37
CA GLY A 334 -0.95 59.18 7.22
C GLY A 334 -2.21 58.50 6.70
N VAL A 335 -3.12 58.10 7.59
CA VAL A 335 -4.44 57.56 7.24
C VAL A 335 -5.32 58.67 6.64
N LYS A 336 -5.35 59.84 7.28
CA LYS A 336 -6.08 61.02 6.79
C LYS A 336 -5.68 61.40 5.37
N GLN A 337 -4.38 61.49 5.10
CA GLN A 337 -3.86 61.80 3.75
C GLN A 337 -4.21 60.72 2.72
N ALA A 338 -4.14 59.44 3.08
CA ALA A 338 -4.54 58.36 2.20
C ALA A 338 -6.04 58.44 1.84
N ALA A 339 -6.89 58.76 2.83
CA ALA A 339 -8.32 58.92 2.63
C ALA A 339 -8.66 60.16 1.77
N GLN A 340 -8.00 61.29 2.01
CA GLN A 340 -8.11 62.48 1.17
C GLN A 340 -7.68 62.20 -0.28
N GLY A 341 -6.57 61.47 -0.45
CA GLY A 341 -6.12 60.99 -1.75
C GLY A 341 -7.20 60.17 -2.44
N ALA A 342 -7.75 59.15 -1.77
CA ALA A 342 -8.83 58.31 -2.31
C ALA A 342 -10.07 59.13 -2.72
N MET A 343 -10.46 60.15 -1.94
CA MET A 343 -11.56 61.06 -2.29
C MET A 343 -11.29 61.86 -3.57
N GLN A 344 -10.06 62.31 -3.77
CA GLN A 344 -9.66 62.99 -5.01
C GLN A 344 -9.71 62.07 -6.23
N LEU A 345 -9.50 60.76 -6.03
CA LEU A 345 -9.53 59.76 -7.12
C LEU A 345 -10.95 59.39 -7.54
N LYS A 346 -11.91 59.51 -6.62
CA LYS A 346 -13.31 59.18 -6.87
C LYS A 346 -13.89 60.03 -8.00
N ASP A 347 -13.63 61.34 -7.94
CA ASP A 347 -14.14 62.34 -8.87
C ASP A 347 -12.99 63.23 -9.33
N PRO A 348 -12.14 62.76 -10.28
CA PRO A 348 -10.98 63.52 -10.72
C PRO A 348 -11.45 64.84 -11.36
N ALA A 349 -10.89 65.96 -10.88
CA ALA A 349 -11.25 67.30 -11.35
C ALA A 349 -10.92 67.56 -12.84
N VAL A 350 -10.05 66.73 -13.42
CA VAL A 350 -9.58 66.83 -14.80
C VAL A 350 -9.55 65.42 -15.42
N ALA A 351 -9.96 65.30 -16.67
CA ALA A 351 -9.81 64.05 -17.43
C ALA A 351 -8.32 63.81 -17.74
N GLY A 352 -7.79 62.64 -17.37
CA GLY A 352 -6.40 62.28 -17.60
C GLY A 352 -6.02 60.98 -16.91
N VAL A 353 -4.72 60.66 -16.91
CA VAL A 353 -4.15 59.51 -16.20
C VAL A 353 -3.62 60.00 -14.86
N LEU A 354 -4.28 59.59 -13.78
CA LEU A 354 -3.81 59.83 -12.43
C LEU A 354 -2.54 59.00 -12.15
N ILE A 355 -1.52 59.66 -11.62
CA ILE A 355 -0.33 59.02 -11.10
C ILE A 355 -0.60 58.49 -9.70
N ASN A 356 -0.71 57.16 -9.57
CA ASN A 356 -1.00 56.45 -8.32
C ASN A 356 0.23 55.85 -7.62
N PHE A 357 1.42 55.99 -8.22
CA PHE A 357 2.70 55.59 -7.65
C PHE A 357 3.83 56.34 -8.34
N VAL A 358 4.78 56.83 -7.55
CA VAL A 358 6.05 57.37 -8.03
C VAL A 358 7.13 56.76 -7.15
N ALA A 359 8.01 55.93 -7.73
CA ALA A 359 9.15 55.40 -7.00
C ALA A 359 10.13 56.54 -6.66
N ASP A 360 10.68 56.49 -5.44
CA ASP A 360 11.77 57.38 -5.04
C ASP A 360 12.93 57.26 -6.04
N GLU A 361 13.57 58.39 -6.37
CA GLU A 361 14.67 58.49 -7.34
C GLU A 361 14.32 58.12 -8.80
N SER A 362 13.04 57.86 -9.11
CA SER A 362 12.61 57.68 -10.49
C SER A 362 12.78 58.97 -11.31
N GLN A 363 12.90 58.83 -12.63
CA GLN A 363 12.89 59.99 -13.54
C GLN A 363 11.60 60.83 -13.38
N ALA A 364 10.49 60.19 -13.01
CA ALA A 364 9.24 60.88 -12.69
C ALA A 364 9.38 61.74 -11.43
N ALA A 365 9.96 61.19 -10.34
CA ALA A 365 10.24 61.95 -9.12
C ALA A 365 11.21 63.12 -9.39
N LEU A 366 12.27 62.88 -10.16
CA LEU A 366 13.24 63.92 -10.56
C LEU A 366 12.62 65.01 -11.45
N ALA A 367 11.63 64.64 -12.27
CA ALA A 367 10.84 65.58 -13.07
C ALA A 367 9.78 66.32 -12.25
N GLY A 368 9.68 66.06 -10.95
CA GLY A 368 8.74 66.71 -10.03
C GLY A 368 7.32 66.17 -10.09
N ILE A 369 7.09 65.05 -10.78
CA ILE A 369 5.80 64.34 -10.77
C ILE A 369 5.59 63.73 -9.38
N LYS A 370 4.39 63.94 -8.84
CA LYS A 370 4.00 63.49 -7.50
C LYS A 370 2.84 62.52 -7.57
N LEU A 371 2.73 61.68 -6.53
CA LEU A 371 1.50 60.93 -6.26
C LEU A 371 0.31 61.90 -6.20
N GLY A 372 -0.72 61.65 -7.01
CA GLY A 372 -1.90 62.52 -7.12
C GLY A 372 -1.90 63.48 -8.31
N ASP A 373 -0.78 63.63 -9.03
CA ASP A 373 -0.78 64.40 -10.27
C ASP A 373 -1.65 63.73 -11.35
N ILE A 374 -2.28 64.54 -12.21
CA ILE A 374 -3.04 64.07 -13.37
C ILE A 374 -2.27 64.44 -14.63
N MET A 375 -1.81 63.44 -15.38
CA MET A 375 -1.27 63.62 -16.72
C MET A 375 -2.42 63.75 -17.71
N THR A 376 -2.56 64.93 -18.32
CA THR A 376 -3.61 65.25 -19.30
C THR A 376 -3.18 65.01 -20.73
#